data_AF-A0A4Q4Z1X6-F1
#
_entry.id   AF-A0A4Q4Z1X6-F1
#
_cell.length_a   1.000
_cell.length_b   1.000
_cell.length_c   1.000
_cell.angle_alpha   90.00
_cell.angle_beta   90.00
_cell.angle_gamma   90.00
#
_symmetry.space_group_name_H-M   'P 1'
#
loop_
_entity.id
_entity.type
_entity.pdbx_description
1 polymer ?
#
loop_
_entity_poly.entity_id
_entity_poly.type
_entity_poly.pdbx_seq_one_letter_code
_entity_poly.pdbx_strand_id
1 'polypeptide(L)'
;MDFVTAVGLLLLACVSYLWFQYKNNLQTRSTHGSRREDCAAEESQEGKVSLNRQPLEILYPGPTDPDKIKIDIVAVHGLGSDVNWSWAWKNGAKCVHWLKDPEMLPAIIPNARIMAYSYESRWHRNASKTRLELCGEELARNMHNFRTNIPDRPVIFIAHSLGGLVVLHALLYADRTDELKYLPARTVGFAALGTPFRGTKMQSLAEIVARLLAPVGSHDGIITELKQDAKSLTDKVHAFDYGKKLSIPGLFRGRVVDEESAHVPGWERAGLNTDHFNLNKFPAPDDRSFLAVSNEIRNIILILQVTQKSHFIVPFGRNEDFVGREPILQQLLERIPPSANKDDCQRTAVEGLGGVGKTQVALEAAYRVRDEYPACSVFWVPAVDSINFEKAYREIGKTLCVQGLDDDQADVKSLVKAALSRASVGSWLLIVDNADDLKLLFTDPVLADYLPFNRKGSILFTTRNHEAAVRLNIRPIITVKEMSDAEATELLQTGLKENQTSDTKTEKDIPISLLPSGKDELEEGEEEEDEEEKEEGEKDELEKDEAIGILKGYAFILERENPDAFDIHRLVRLAMRNWIKEQQ
;
A
#
# COMPACT_ATOMS: atom_id res chain seq x y z
N MET A 1 -69.84 -55.06 5.56
CA MET A 1 -68.74 -54.40 4.84
C MET A 1 -67.64 -54.23 5.86
N ASP A 2 -66.61 -55.06 5.77
CA ASP A 2 -65.60 -55.16 6.83
C ASP A 2 -64.71 -53.93 6.84
N PHE A 3 -64.09 -53.65 7.98
CA PHE A 3 -63.29 -52.44 8.22
C PHE A 3 -62.23 -52.21 7.11
N VAL A 4 -61.64 -53.29 6.59
CA VAL A 4 -60.65 -53.25 5.49
C VAL A 4 -61.29 -52.78 4.18
N THR A 5 -62.51 -53.22 3.87
CA THR A 5 -63.25 -52.73 2.69
C THR A 5 -63.74 -51.29 2.85
N ALA A 6 -64.06 -50.85 4.07
CA ALA A 6 -64.44 -49.45 4.33
C ALA A 6 -63.24 -48.50 4.16
N VAL A 7 -62.06 -48.89 4.67
CA VAL A 7 -60.81 -48.13 4.52
C VAL A 7 -60.34 -48.11 3.07
N GLY A 8 -60.48 -49.23 2.34
CA GLY A 8 -60.16 -49.31 0.91
C GLY A 8 -61.02 -48.39 0.04
N LEU A 9 -62.33 -48.32 0.30
CA LEU A 9 -63.24 -47.41 -0.42
C LEU A 9 -62.97 -45.94 -0.08
N LEU A 10 -62.59 -45.63 1.17
CA LEU A 10 -62.24 -44.27 1.58
C LEU A 10 -60.95 -43.77 0.89
N LEU A 11 -59.93 -44.63 0.76
CA LEU A 11 -58.70 -44.32 0.07
C LEU A 11 -58.92 -44.13 -1.44
N LEU A 12 -59.76 -44.97 -2.07
CA LEU A 12 -60.14 -44.79 -3.47
C LEU A 12 -60.93 -43.51 -3.71
N ALA A 13 -61.80 -43.11 -2.79
CA ALA A 13 -62.52 -41.84 -2.84
C ALA A 13 -61.57 -40.63 -2.71
N CYS A 14 -60.59 -40.69 -1.79
CA CYS A 14 -59.58 -39.64 -1.62
C CYS A 14 -58.67 -39.47 -2.85
N VAL A 15 -58.22 -40.58 -3.44
CA VAL A 15 -57.39 -40.54 -4.67
C VAL A 15 -58.20 -40.02 -5.87
N SER A 16 -59.47 -40.42 -5.99
CA SER A 16 -60.36 -39.93 -7.04
C SER A 16 -60.67 -38.43 -6.88
N TYR A 17 -60.85 -37.96 -5.65
CA TYR A 17 -61.08 -36.54 -5.34
C TYR A 17 -59.85 -35.67 -5.61
N LEU A 18 -58.65 -36.15 -5.26
CA LEU A 18 -57.39 -35.47 -5.56
C LEU A 18 -57.11 -35.43 -7.07
N TRP A 19 -57.44 -36.50 -7.80
CA TRP A 19 -57.31 -36.54 -9.26
C TRP A 19 -58.32 -35.61 -9.96
N PHE A 20 -59.55 -35.50 -9.44
CA PHE A 20 -60.56 -34.56 -9.94
C PHE A 20 -60.16 -33.09 -9.69
N GLN A 21 -59.61 -32.78 -8.51
CA GLN A 21 -59.03 -31.47 -8.18
C GLN A 21 -57.85 -31.11 -9.10
N TYR A 22 -56.96 -32.09 -9.38
CA TYR A 22 -55.84 -31.90 -10.30
C TYR A 22 -56.32 -31.63 -11.74
N LYS A 23 -57.34 -32.34 -12.21
CA LYS A 23 -57.90 -32.17 -13.56
C LYS A 23 -58.64 -30.83 -13.73
N ASN A 24 -59.36 -30.37 -12.70
CA ASN A 24 -60.03 -29.07 -12.73
C ASN A 24 -59.04 -27.89 -12.68
N ASN A 25 -57.93 -28.02 -11.95
CA ASN A 25 -56.85 -27.01 -11.95
C ASN A 25 -56.09 -26.92 -13.29
N LEU A 26 -56.13 -27.98 -14.12
CA LEU A 26 -55.59 -27.95 -15.48
C LEU A 26 -56.54 -27.30 -16.49
N GLN A 27 -57.87 -27.38 -16.30
CA GLN A 27 -58.84 -26.78 -17.22
C GLN A 27 -59.11 -25.28 -16.97
N THR A 28 -58.95 -24.78 -15.74
CA THR A 28 -59.10 -23.34 -15.42
C THR A 28 -57.93 -22.48 -15.90
N ARG A 29 -56.80 -23.07 -16.29
CA ARG A 29 -55.65 -22.36 -16.90
C ARG A 29 -55.77 -22.12 -18.41
N SER A 30 -56.81 -22.63 -19.08
CA SER A 30 -56.92 -22.58 -20.56
C SER A 30 -57.86 -21.49 -21.13
N THR A 31 -58.52 -20.66 -20.31
CA THR A 31 -59.53 -19.71 -20.82
C THR A 31 -59.45 -18.35 -20.13
N HIS A 32 -58.35 -17.61 -20.31
CA HIS A 32 -58.33 -16.13 -20.24
C HIS A 32 -57.06 -15.64 -20.96
N GLY A 33 -57.07 -15.78 -22.28
CA GLY A 33 -56.08 -15.20 -23.19
C GLY A 33 -56.68 -14.00 -23.89
N SER A 34 -56.20 -12.81 -23.56
CA SER A 34 -56.06 -11.66 -24.48
C SER A 34 -55.32 -10.55 -23.73
N ARG A 35 -54.18 -10.11 -24.27
CA ARG A 35 -53.13 -9.23 -23.68
C ARG A 35 -52.04 -9.91 -22.83
N ARG A 36 -51.50 -11.02 -23.33
CA ARG A 36 -50.36 -11.75 -22.73
C ARG A 36 -49.29 -12.15 -23.74
N GLU A 37 -49.09 -11.37 -24.82
CA GLU A 37 -48.20 -11.81 -25.91
C GLU A 37 -46.76 -11.25 -25.87
N ASP A 38 -46.43 -10.27 -25.02
CA ASP A 38 -45.06 -9.72 -25.05
C ASP A 38 -44.11 -10.24 -23.94
N CYS A 39 -44.58 -11.01 -22.96
CA CYS A 39 -43.73 -11.56 -21.89
C CYS A 39 -43.77 -13.10 -21.73
N ALA A 40 -44.67 -13.81 -22.41
CA ALA A 40 -44.82 -15.27 -22.26
C ALA A 40 -43.94 -16.10 -23.21
N ALA A 41 -43.18 -15.45 -24.11
CA ALA A 41 -42.28 -16.14 -25.03
C ALA A 41 -40.98 -16.65 -24.36
N GLU A 42 -40.62 -16.17 -23.17
CA GLU A 42 -39.36 -16.58 -22.51
C GLU A 42 -39.52 -17.80 -21.56
N GLU A 43 -40.67 -18.01 -20.93
CA GLU A 43 -40.84 -19.09 -19.93
C GLU A 43 -40.99 -20.51 -20.52
N SER A 44 -41.10 -20.68 -21.84
CA SER A 44 -41.24 -22.02 -22.46
C SER A 44 -39.94 -22.58 -23.05
N GLN A 45 -38.81 -21.88 -22.90
CA GLN A 45 -37.47 -22.38 -23.28
C GLN A 45 -36.47 -22.57 -22.12
N GLU A 46 -36.82 -22.22 -20.88
CA GLU A 46 -35.89 -22.18 -19.73
C GLU A 46 -35.52 -23.56 -19.11
N GLY A 47 -35.95 -24.66 -19.74
CA GLY A 47 -35.53 -26.03 -19.38
C GLY A 47 -34.27 -26.53 -20.12
N LYS A 48 -33.71 -25.75 -21.04
CA LYS A 48 -32.41 -26.04 -21.67
C LYS A 48 -31.40 -25.02 -21.16
N VAL A 49 -30.43 -25.47 -20.37
CA VAL A 49 -29.17 -24.74 -20.19
C VAL A 49 -28.66 -24.40 -21.58
N SER A 50 -28.65 -23.11 -21.94
CA SER A 50 -28.05 -22.70 -23.20
C SER A 50 -26.55 -22.98 -23.09
N LEU A 51 -26.07 -23.98 -23.81
CA LEU A 51 -24.67 -24.39 -23.92
C LEU A 51 -23.72 -23.28 -24.49
N ASN A 52 -24.18 -22.03 -24.58
CA ASN A 52 -23.54 -20.90 -25.24
C ASN A 52 -23.39 -19.62 -24.38
N ARG A 53 -23.68 -19.65 -23.07
CA ARG A 53 -23.42 -18.47 -22.22
C ARG A 53 -21.92 -18.31 -21.96
N GLN A 54 -21.41 -17.08 -22.12
CA GLN A 54 -20.06 -16.76 -21.69
C GLN A 54 -19.96 -16.93 -20.16
N PRO A 55 -18.89 -17.57 -19.63
CA PRO A 55 -18.76 -17.83 -18.19
C PRO A 55 -18.72 -16.56 -17.32
N LEU A 56 -18.26 -15.44 -17.89
CA LEU A 56 -18.23 -14.13 -17.24
C LEU A 56 -19.22 -13.20 -17.95
N GLU A 57 -20.27 -12.79 -17.24
CA GLU A 57 -21.26 -11.84 -17.73
C GLU A 57 -20.96 -10.43 -17.19
N ILE A 58 -20.87 -9.43 -18.07
CA ILE A 58 -20.73 -8.03 -17.67
C ILE A 58 -22.11 -7.48 -17.28
N LEU A 59 -22.26 -7.10 -16.01
CA LEU A 59 -23.47 -6.51 -15.46
C LEU A 59 -23.44 -4.97 -15.52
N TYR A 60 -22.25 -4.38 -15.40
CA TYR A 60 -22.01 -2.93 -15.45
C TYR A 60 -20.56 -2.65 -15.90
N PRO A 61 -20.26 -1.53 -16.58
CA PRO A 61 -21.23 -0.62 -17.17
C PRO A 61 -21.93 -1.28 -18.37
N GLY A 62 -23.01 -0.65 -18.87
CA GLY A 62 -23.57 -1.00 -20.16
C GLY A 62 -22.56 -0.74 -21.30
N PRO A 63 -23.00 -0.65 -22.57
CA PRO A 63 -22.13 -0.23 -23.66
C PRO A 63 -21.67 1.23 -23.45
N THR A 64 -20.55 1.40 -22.75
CA THR A 64 -19.88 2.68 -22.49
C THR A 64 -18.41 2.57 -22.82
N ASP A 65 -17.76 3.74 -22.92
CA ASP A 65 -16.33 3.93 -23.11
C ASP A 65 -15.47 3.05 -22.17
N PRO A 66 -14.74 2.05 -22.72
CA PRO A 66 -13.85 1.16 -21.97
C PRO A 66 -12.75 1.89 -21.20
N ASP A 67 -12.39 3.11 -21.62
CA ASP A 67 -11.27 3.88 -21.06
C ASP A 67 -11.59 4.47 -19.69
N LYS A 68 -12.87 4.53 -19.31
CA LYS A 68 -13.30 4.99 -17.97
C LYS A 68 -13.21 3.91 -16.89
N ILE A 69 -13.01 2.65 -17.29
CA ILE A 69 -13.03 1.51 -16.36
C ILE A 69 -11.64 1.36 -15.71
N LYS A 70 -11.59 1.59 -14.39
CA LYS A 70 -10.37 1.55 -13.59
C LYS A 70 -10.19 0.27 -12.77
N ILE A 71 -11.26 -0.50 -12.55
CA ILE A 71 -11.23 -1.69 -11.70
C ILE A 71 -12.27 -2.72 -12.16
N ASP A 72 -11.97 -4.00 -11.99
CA ASP A 72 -12.95 -5.09 -12.17
C ASP A 72 -13.47 -5.59 -10.84
N ILE A 73 -14.77 -5.85 -10.76
CA ILE A 73 -15.44 -6.50 -9.63
C ILE A 73 -16.07 -7.79 -10.15
N VAL A 74 -15.74 -8.93 -9.55
CA VAL A 74 -16.19 -10.26 -9.99
C VAL A 74 -17.00 -10.92 -8.89
N ALA A 75 -18.29 -11.11 -9.15
CA ALA A 75 -19.23 -11.74 -8.24
C ALA A 75 -19.31 -13.25 -8.51
N VAL A 76 -19.00 -14.07 -7.51
CA VAL A 76 -18.97 -15.54 -7.59
C VAL A 76 -20.02 -16.12 -6.66
N HIS A 77 -21.04 -16.79 -7.23
CA HIS A 77 -22.14 -17.36 -6.46
C HIS A 77 -21.76 -18.67 -5.74
N GLY A 78 -22.65 -19.14 -4.86
CA GLY A 78 -22.47 -20.38 -4.10
C GLY A 78 -23.02 -21.64 -4.78
N LEU A 79 -22.97 -22.73 -4.01
CA LEU A 79 -23.46 -24.07 -4.35
C LEU A 79 -24.96 -24.08 -4.72
N GLY A 80 -25.34 -24.83 -5.76
CA GLY A 80 -26.74 -25.02 -6.16
C GLY A 80 -27.44 -23.75 -6.66
N SER A 81 -26.68 -22.72 -7.00
CA SER A 81 -27.16 -21.40 -7.41
C SER A 81 -26.73 -21.01 -8.82
N ASP A 82 -27.33 -19.94 -9.36
CA ASP A 82 -27.05 -19.36 -10.68
C ASP A 82 -26.99 -17.82 -10.59
N VAL A 83 -26.18 -17.18 -11.44
CA VAL A 83 -26.05 -15.73 -11.57
C VAL A 83 -27.39 -14.98 -11.70
N ASN A 84 -28.40 -15.56 -12.36
CA ASN A 84 -29.68 -14.89 -12.65
C ASN A 84 -30.49 -14.52 -11.39
N TRP A 85 -30.27 -15.21 -10.26
CA TRP A 85 -31.05 -15.01 -9.03
C TRP A 85 -30.22 -14.92 -7.76
N SER A 86 -28.94 -15.33 -7.80
CA SER A 86 -28.05 -15.26 -6.63
C SER A 86 -27.99 -13.84 -6.08
N TRP A 87 -27.92 -12.85 -6.95
CA TRP A 87 -27.69 -11.44 -6.58
C TRP A 87 -28.97 -10.58 -6.68
N ALA A 88 -30.12 -11.22 -6.91
CA ALA A 88 -31.40 -10.55 -7.07
C ALA A 88 -32.29 -10.73 -5.83
N TRP A 89 -32.68 -9.64 -5.19
CA TRP A 89 -33.72 -9.64 -4.18
C TRP A 89 -35.10 -9.61 -4.86
N LYS A 90 -36.06 -10.41 -4.38
CA LYS A 90 -37.41 -10.49 -4.95
C LYS A 90 -38.47 -10.41 -3.84
N ASN A 91 -39.50 -9.61 -4.06
CA ASN A 91 -40.71 -9.57 -3.23
C ASN A 91 -41.93 -9.29 -4.12
N GLY A 92 -42.75 -10.31 -4.36
CA GLY A 92 -43.83 -10.24 -5.36
C GLY A 92 -43.28 -9.92 -6.75
N ALA A 93 -43.79 -8.86 -7.37
CA ALA A 93 -43.33 -8.38 -8.68
C ALA A 93 -42.04 -7.55 -8.63
N LYS A 94 -41.61 -7.09 -7.44
CA LYS A 94 -40.40 -6.26 -7.31
C LYS A 94 -39.16 -7.16 -7.33
N CYS A 95 -38.22 -6.86 -8.22
CA CYS A 95 -36.93 -7.54 -8.36
C CYS A 95 -35.81 -6.49 -8.37
N VAL A 96 -34.82 -6.60 -7.49
CA VAL A 96 -33.69 -5.66 -7.40
C VAL A 96 -32.39 -6.43 -7.52
N HIS A 97 -31.58 -6.07 -8.52
CA HIS A 97 -30.27 -6.69 -8.77
C HIS A 97 -29.16 -5.68 -8.45
N TRP A 98 -28.70 -5.65 -7.20
CA TRP A 98 -27.85 -4.57 -6.67
C TRP A 98 -26.47 -4.41 -7.34
N LEU A 99 -25.99 -5.43 -8.06
CA LEU A 99 -24.76 -5.36 -8.86
C LEU A 99 -24.94 -4.65 -10.22
N LYS A 100 -26.20 -4.48 -10.68
CA LYS A 100 -26.58 -3.90 -11.99
C LYS A 100 -27.39 -2.61 -11.83
N ASP A 101 -28.14 -2.50 -10.74
CA ASP A 101 -29.01 -1.36 -10.45
C ASP A 101 -28.19 -0.05 -10.37
N PRO A 102 -28.47 0.97 -11.22
CA PRO A 102 -27.73 2.22 -11.25
C PRO A 102 -27.68 2.97 -9.92
N GLU A 103 -28.65 2.78 -9.01
CA GLU A 103 -28.72 3.46 -7.72
C GLU A 103 -28.00 2.69 -6.59
N MET A 104 -27.48 1.49 -6.88
CA MET A 104 -26.84 0.60 -5.91
C MET A 104 -25.30 0.60 -6.06
N LEU A 105 -24.66 -0.56 -6.23
CA LEU A 105 -23.20 -0.66 -6.32
C LEU A 105 -22.60 0.19 -7.47
N PRO A 106 -23.21 0.25 -8.67
CA PRO A 106 -22.82 1.19 -9.72
C PRO A 106 -22.70 2.66 -9.28
N ALA A 107 -23.64 3.19 -8.49
CA ALA A 107 -23.58 4.58 -8.00
C ALA A 107 -22.40 4.82 -7.05
N ILE A 108 -22.04 3.81 -6.26
CA ILE A 108 -20.96 3.88 -5.27
C ILE A 108 -19.60 3.81 -5.97
N ILE A 109 -19.51 3.08 -7.08
CA ILE A 109 -18.27 2.79 -7.79
C ILE A 109 -18.47 2.94 -9.31
N PRO A 110 -18.67 4.16 -9.82
CA PRO A 110 -19.08 4.38 -11.22
C PRO A 110 -18.02 3.97 -12.25
N ASN A 111 -16.74 3.88 -11.84
CA ASN A 111 -15.60 3.53 -12.71
C ASN A 111 -15.22 2.03 -12.62
N ALA A 112 -16.08 1.19 -12.05
CA ALA A 112 -15.89 -0.26 -12.01
C ALA A 112 -16.55 -0.95 -13.19
N ARG A 113 -15.98 -2.08 -13.61
CA ARG A 113 -16.69 -3.10 -14.39
C ARG A 113 -17.11 -4.21 -13.45
N ILE A 114 -18.42 -4.41 -13.31
CA ILE A 114 -19.00 -5.42 -12.43
C ILE A 114 -19.42 -6.61 -13.29
N MET A 115 -18.96 -7.79 -12.92
CA MET A 115 -19.18 -9.04 -13.63
C MET A 115 -19.72 -10.10 -12.68
N ALA A 116 -20.52 -11.01 -13.21
CA ALA A 116 -20.92 -12.24 -12.51
C ALA A 116 -20.30 -13.45 -13.20
N TYR A 117 -19.66 -14.32 -12.41
CA TYR A 117 -19.14 -15.60 -12.88
C TYR A 117 -20.19 -16.68 -12.70
N SER A 118 -20.53 -17.35 -13.80
CA SER A 118 -21.45 -18.48 -13.83
C SER A 118 -20.66 -19.78 -13.99
N TYR A 119 -20.87 -20.73 -13.08
CA TYR A 119 -20.27 -22.05 -13.14
C TYR A 119 -21.27 -23.13 -12.71
N GLU A 120 -21.05 -24.37 -13.15
CA GLU A 120 -21.93 -25.49 -12.82
C GLU A 120 -21.77 -25.86 -11.34
N SER A 121 -22.69 -25.31 -10.52
CA SER A 121 -22.67 -25.43 -9.07
C SER A 121 -23.48 -26.62 -8.53
N ARG A 122 -23.95 -27.55 -9.38
CA ARG A 122 -24.74 -28.75 -8.96
C ARG A 122 -23.87 -29.98 -8.68
N TRP A 123 -23.72 -30.40 -7.43
CA TRP A 123 -22.75 -31.42 -7.06
C TRP A 123 -23.30 -32.85 -7.24
N HIS A 124 -22.67 -33.64 -8.10
CA HIS A 124 -23.05 -35.04 -8.36
C HIS A 124 -22.16 -36.03 -7.58
N ARG A 125 -22.71 -37.23 -7.31
CA ARG A 125 -22.32 -38.24 -6.31
C ARG A 125 -20.86 -38.76 -6.34
N ASN A 126 -20.07 -38.51 -7.39
CA ASN A 126 -18.81 -39.24 -7.63
C ASN A 126 -17.56 -38.38 -7.91
N ALA A 127 -17.56 -37.06 -7.67
CA ALA A 127 -16.38 -36.23 -8.00
C ALA A 127 -16.25 -34.94 -7.17
N SER A 128 -16.70 -34.92 -5.91
CA SER A 128 -16.79 -33.66 -5.15
C SER A 128 -15.44 -33.00 -4.89
N LYS A 129 -14.40 -33.75 -4.48
CA LYS A 129 -13.07 -33.18 -4.28
C LYS A 129 -12.45 -32.55 -5.53
N THR A 130 -12.47 -33.28 -6.65
CA THR A 130 -11.95 -32.79 -7.94
C THR A 130 -12.75 -31.58 -8.43
N ARG A 131 -14.03 -31.46 -8.06
CA ARG A 131 -14.90 -30.40 -8.56
C ARG A 131 -14.58 -29.01 -8.01
N LEU A 132 -14.25 -28.86 -6.73
CA LEU A 132 -13.93 -27.52 -6.19
C LEU A 132 -12.65 -26.97 -6.81
N GLU A 133 -11.62 -27.83 -6.91
CA GLU A 133 -10.34 -27.52 -7.54
C GLU A 133 -10.56 -27.14 -9.01
N LEU A 134 -11.27 -27.97 -9.77
CA LEU A 134 -11.62 -27.69 -11.17
C LEU A 134 -12.40 -26.38 -11.33
N CYS A 135 -13.41 -26.10 -10.49
CA CYS A 135 -14.14 -24.84 -10.56
C CYS A 135 -13.23 -23.62 -10.32
N GLY A 136 -12.25 -23.73 -9.41
CA GLY A 136 -11.26 -22.69 -9.17
C GLY A 136 -10.31 -22.52 -10.36
N GLU A 137 -9.82 -23.62 -10.93
CA GLU A 137 -8.97 -23.62 -12.13
C GLU A 137 -9.68 -22.98 -13.34
N GLU A 138 -10.94 -23.36 -13.56
CA GLU A 138 -11.80 -22.78 -14.61
C GLU A 138 -12.02 -21.29 -14.39
N LEU A 139 -12.28 -20.85 -13.15
CA LEU A 139 -12.39 -19.43 -12.83
C LEU A 139 -11.11 -18.68 -13.20
N ALA A 140 -9.94 -19.19 -12.81
CA ALA A 140 -8.65 -18.56 -13.10
C ALA A 140 -8.39 -18.46 -14.62
N ARG A 141 -8.67 -19.53 -15.37
CA ARG A 141 -8.50 -19.56 -16.84
C ARG A 141 -9.50 -18.65 -17.56
N ASN A 142 -10.76 -18.66 -17.16
CA ASN A 142 -11.78 -17.77 -17.73
C ASN A 142 -11.44 -16.29 -17.47
N MET A 143 -10.99 -15.98 -16.26
CA MET A 143 -10.48 -14.64 -15.93
C MET A 143 -9.27 -14.26 -16.79
N HIS A 144 -8.36 -15.19 -17.05
CA HIS A 144 -7.21 -14.96 -17.92
C HIS A 144 -7.60 -14.63 -19.35
N ASN A 145 -8.44 -15.47 -19.95
CA ASN A 145 -8.93 -15.30 -21.31
C ASN A 145 -9.72 -13.98 -21.47
N PHE A 146 -10.50 -13.60 -20.46
CA PHE A 146 -11.24 -12.35 -20.49
C PHE A 146 -10.34 -11.11 -20.36
N ARG A 147 -9.16 -11.27 -19.74
CA ARG A 147 -8.25 -10.16 -19.38
C ARG A 147 -6.97 -10.13 -20.20
N THR A 148 -6.86 -10.91 -21.28
CA THR A 148 -5.66 -11.01 -22.13
C THR A 148 -5.10 -9.63 -22.52
N ASN A 149 -5.97 -8.65 -22.82
CA ASN A 149 -5.57 -7.31 -23.25
C ASN A 149 -5.51 -6.27 -22.12
N ILE A 150 -5.85 -6.65 -20.88
CA ILE A 150 -5.96 -5.76 -19.72
C ILE A 150 -5.45 -6.44 -18.44
N PRO A 151 -4.26 -7.07 -18.45
CA PRO A 151 -3.79 -7.84 -17.33
C PRO A 151 -3.58 -6.99 -16.07
N ASP A 152 -3.27 -5.70 -16.23
CA ASP A 152 -2.86 -4.82 -15.14
C ASP A 152 -4.00 -4.18 -14.33
N ARG A 153 -5.25 -4.23 -14.82
CA ARG A 153 -6.39 -3.61 -14.14
C ARG A 153 -6.66 -4.29 -12.79
N PRO A 154 -6.76 -3.59 -11.65
CA PRO A 154 -7.03 -4.25 -10.37
C PRO A 154 -8.37 -5.04 -10.37
N VAL A 155 -8.44 -6.10 -9.54
CA VAL A 155 -9.62 -7.00 -9.40
C VAL A 155 -10.08 -7.08 -7.94
N ILE A 156 -11.38 -6.96 -7.71
CA ILE A 156 -12.03 -7.30 -6.44
C ILE A 156 -12.95 -8.51 -6.67
N PHE A 157 -12.86 -9.51 -5.81
CA PHE A 157 -13.82 -10.62 -5.80
C PHE A 157 -14.89 -10.39 -4.73
N ILE A 158 -16.15 -10.60 -5.09
CA ILE A 158 -17.27 -10.71 -4.14
C ILE A 158 -17.77 -12.13 -4.23
N ALA A 159 -17.81 -12.87 -3.13
CA ALA A 159 -18.18 -14.27 -3.17
C ALA A 159 -19.23 -14.61 -2.12
N HIS A 160 -20.22 -15.40 -2.50
CA HIS A 160 -21.23 -15.91 -1.58
C HIS A 160 -21.03 -17.39 -1.30
N SER A 161 -21.13 -17.77 -0.03
CA SER A 161 -21.08 -19.17 0.42
C SER A 161 -19.86 -19.92 -0.18
N LEU A 162 -20.08 -21.06 -0.83
CA LEU A 162 -19.01 -21.89 -1.42
C LEU A 162 -18.22 -21.18 -2.53
N GLY A 163 -18.78 -20.14 -3.16
CA GLY A 163 -18.09 -19.35 -4.18
C GLY A 163 -16.79 -18.73 -3.65
N GLY A 164 -16.71 -18.45 -2.34
CA GLY A 164 -15.48 -17.92 -1.74
C GLY A 164 -14.35 -18.95 -1.72
N LEU A 165 -14.64 -20.24 -1.59
CA LEU A 165 -13.64 -21.29 -1.72
C LEU A 165 -13.18 -21.47 -3.18
N VAL A 166 -14.11 -21.31 -4.14
CA VAL A 166 -13.78 -21.31 -5.58
C VAL A 166 -12.78 -20.20 -5.90
N VAL A 167 -12.99 -18.98 -5.40
CA VAL A 167 -12.05 -17.86 -5.55
C VAL A 167 -10.69 -18.18 -4.94
N LEU A 168 -10.65 -18.72 -3.72
CA LEU A 168 -9.38 -19.07 -3.07
C LEU A 168 -8.60 -20.16 -3.83
N HIS A 169 -9.28 -21.19 -4.33
CA HIS A 169 -8.67 -22.20 -5.18
C HIS A 169 -8.13 -21.60 -6.48
N ALA A 170 -8.89 -20.70 -7.13
CA ALA A 170 -8.47 -20.01 -8.34
C ALA A 170 -7.17 -19.23 -8.15
N LEU A 171 -7.07 -18.47 -7.04
CA LEU A 171 -5.87 -17.69 -6.75
C LEU A 171 -4.67 -18.59 -6.42
N LEU A 172 -4.87 -19.66 -5.62
CA LEU A 172 -3.81 -20.62 -5.30
C LEU A 172 -3.29 -21.36 -6.52
N TYR A 173 -4.19 -21.70 -7.44
CA TYR A 173 -3.84 -22.29 -8.72
C TYR A 173 -3.04 -21.31 -9.58
N ALA A 174 -3.49 -20.06 -9.66
CA ALA A 174 -2.87 -19.01 -10.44
C ALA A 174 -1.47 -18.64 -9.94
N ASP A 175 -1.23 -18.61 -8.62
CA ASP A 175 0.11 -18.33 -8.06
C ASP A 175 1.14 -19.42 -8.43
N ARG A 176 0.69 -20.66 -8.66
CA ARG A 176 1.54 -21.79 -9.07
C ARG A 176 1.73 -21.90 -10.58
N THR A 177 1.01 -21.11 -11.36
CA THR A 177 0.99 -21.19 -12.83
C THR A 177 1.57 -19.90 -13.40
N ASP A 178 2.75 -19.95 -14.04
CA ASP A 178 3.51 -18.75 -14.42
C ASP A 178 2.72 -17.72 -15.23
N GLU A 179 1.93 -18.17 -16.21
CA GLU A 179 1.08 -17.31 -17.05
C GLU A 179 -0.05 -16.61 -16.26
N LEU A 180 -0.44 -17.16 -15.11
CA LEU A 180 -1.54 -16.70 -14.28
C LEU A 180 -1.09 -15.96 -13.01
N LYS A 181 0.23 -15.91 -12.72
CA LYS A 181 0.79 -15.29 -11.51
C LYS A 181 0.39 -13.82 -11.33
N TYR A 182 0.09 -13.12 -12.42
CA TYR A 182 -0.41 -11.75 -12.35
C TYR A 182 -1.79 -11.66 -11.68
N LEU A 183 -2.65 -12.68 -11.79
CA LEU A 183 -4.03 -12.61 -11.30
C LEU A 183 -4.08 -12.45 -9.76
N PRO A 184 -3.36 -13.24 -8.96
CA PRO A 184 -3.16 -12.95 -7.54
C PRO A 184 -2.55 -11.57 -7.31
N ALA A 185 -1.48 -11.22 -8.04
CA ALA A 185 -0.81 -9.92 -7.88
C ALA A 185 -1.70 -8.70 -8.18
N ARG A 186 -2.75 -8.88 -8.99
CA ARG A 186 -3.74 -7.85 -9.36
C ARG A 186 -5.06 -7.97 -8.60
N THR A 187 -5.20 -8.98 -7.76
CA THR A 187 -6.35 -9.12 -6.87
C THR A 187 -6.15 -8.22 -5.65
N VAL A 188 -6.92 -7.15 -5.62
CA VAL A 188 -6.85 -6.04 -4.67
C VAL A 188 -8.08 -5.96 -3.78
N GLY A 189 -8.89 -7.01 -3.69
CA GLY A 189 -10.07 -7.05 -2.81
C GLY A 189 -10.71 -8.41 -2.78
N PHE A 190 -11.18 -8.84 -1.61
CA PHE A 190 -12.02 -10.04 -1.49
C PHE A 190 -13.07 -9.85 -0.39
N ALA A 191 -14.34 -9.75 -0.80
CA ALA A 191 -15.50 -9.66 0.08
C ALA A 191 -16.23 -11.02 0.09
N ALA A 192 -16.13 -11.75 1.19
CA ALA A 192 -16.80 -13.03 1.38
C ALA A 192 -18.10 -12.85 2.17
N LEU A 193 -19.20 -13.39 1.66
CA LEU A 193 -20.54 -13.35 2.24
C LEU A 193 -20.93 -14.77 2.67
N GLY A 194 -20.71 -15.09 3.94
CA GLY A 194 -21.05 -16.41 4.51
C GLY A 194 -20.17 -17.57 3.99
N THR A 195 -18.92 -17.32 3.59
CA THR A 195 -18.01 -18.40 3.16
C THR A 195 -17.40 -19.14 4.36
N PRO A 196 -17.46 -20.48 4.42
CA PRO A 196 -16.93 -21.27 5.53
C PRO A 196 -15.40 -21.48 5.41
N PHE A 197 -14.59 -20.61 6.02
CA PHE A 197 -13.12 -20.68 5.91
C PHE A 197 -12.47 -21.67 6.89
N ARG A 198 -12.77 -21.63 8.20
CA ARG A 198 -12.15 -22.56 9.18
C ARG A 198 -13.18 -23.43 9.86
N GLY A 199 -12.82 -24.70 10.07
CA GLY A 199 -13.14 -25.44 11.29
C GLY A 199 -14.58 -25.38 11.78
N THR A 200 -15.56 -25.21 10.90
CA THR A 200 -16.98 -25.18 11.25
C THR A 200 -17.27 -26.36 12.15
N LYS A 201 -18.02 -26.13 13.24
CA LYS A 201 -18.80 -27.22 13.85
C LYS A 201 -19.43 -27.97 12.68
N MET A 202 -19.14 -29.27 12.57
CA MET A 202 -19.48 -30.11 11.42
C MET A 202 -20.95 -29.99 11.01
N GLN A 203 -21.78 -29.54 11.94
CA GLN A 203 -23.20 -29.21 11.81
C GLN A 203 -23.45 -27.99 10.90
N SER A 204 -22.75 -26.85 11.03
CA SER A 204 -23.07 -25.62 10.27
C SER A 204 -22.84 -25.75 8.77
N LEU A 205 -21.70 -26.32 8.33
CA LEU A 205 -21.47 -26.61 6.90
C LEU A 205 -22.41 -27.69 6.38
N ALA A 206 -22.71 -28.71 7.20
CA ALA A 206 -23.67 -29.74 6.85
C ALA A 206 -25.09 -29.19 6.71
N GLU A 207 -25.50 -28.26 7.57
CA GLU A 207 -26.79 -27.57 7.53
C GLU A 207 -26.89 -26.66 6.31
N ILE A 208 -25.84 -25.88 5.99
CA ILE A 208 -25.79 -25.05 4.79
C ILE A 208 -25.91 -25.92 3.54
N VAL A 209 -25.10 -26.98 3.42
CA VAL A 209 -25.13 -27.89 2.28
C VAL A 209 -26.45 -28.66 2.21
N ALA A 210 -26.97 -29.15 3.33
CA ALA A 210 -28.24 -29.87 3.39
C ALA A 210 -29.42 -28.96 3.02
N ARG A 211 -29.44 -27.70 3.47
CA ARG A 211 -30.48 -26.74 3.07
C ARG A 211 -30.38 -26.35 1.59
N LEU A 212 -29.17 -26.19 1.05
CA LEU A 212 -28.95 -25.86 -0.37
C LEU A 212 -29.27 -27.02 -1.31
N LEU A 213 -28.98 -28.26 -0.91
CA LEU A 213 -29.22 -29.47 -1.70
C LEU A 213 -30.51 -30.21 -1.33
N ALA A 214 -31.30 -29.69 -0.38
CA ALA A 214 -32.60 -30.26 0.00
C ALA A 214 -33.54 -30.53 -1.19
N PRO A 215 -33.63 -29.67 -2.23
CA PRO A 215 -34.48 -29.93 -3.40
C PRO A 215 -33.95 -31.03 -4.33
N VAL A 216 -32.69 -31.43 -4.18
CA VAL A 216 -31.96 -32.29 -5.15
C VAL A 216 -31.57 -33.65 -4.51
N GLY A 217 -31.82 -33.85 -3.22
CA GLY A 217 -31.52 -35.09 -2.48
C GLY A 217 -30.08 -35.14 -2.00
N SER A 218 -29.81 -34.61 -0.80
CA SER A 218 -28.47 -34.57 -0.20
C SER A 218 -28.00 -35.96 0.30
N HIS A 219 -26.74 -36.30 0.04
CA HIS A 219 -26.04 -37.48 0.57
C HIS A 219 -24.83 -37.05 1.42
N ASP A 220 -24.54 -37.77 2.52
CA ASP A 220 -23.49 -37.46 3.52
C ASP A 220 -22.05 -37.38 2.97
N GLY A 221 -21.79 -37.98 1.80
CA GLY A 221 -20.46 -37.99 1.17
C GLY A 221 -19.97 -36.61 0.71
N ILE A 222 -20.86 -35.79 0.11
CA ILE A 222 -20.52 -34.44 -0.39
C ILE A 222 -20.10 -33.53 0.76
N ILE A 223 -20.81 -33.62 1.87
CA ILE A 223 -20.54 -32.85 3.08
C ILE A 223 -19.15 -33.19 3.61
N THR A 224 -18.83 -34.48 3.70
CA THR A 224 -17.56 -34.97 4.27
C THR A 224 -16.35 -34.55 3.44
N GLU A 225 -16.46 -34.57 2.11
CA GLU A 225 -15.38 -34.13 1.20
C GLU A 225 -15.20 -32.61 1.22
N LEU A 226 -16.29 -31.82 1.12
CA LEU A 226 -16.24 -30.36 1.21
C LEU A 226 -15.57 -29.87 2.50
N LYS A 227 -15.77 -30.60 3.60
CA LYS A 227 -15.13 -30.32 4.88
C LYS A 227 -13.62 -30.52 4.84
N GLN A 228 -13.16 -31.62 4.22
CA GLN A 228 -11.74 -31.90 4.07
C GLN A 228 -11.05 -30.87 3.18
N ASP A 229 -11.71 -30.45 2.10
CA ASP A 229 -11.17 -29.46 1.17
C ASP A 229 -11.13 -28.07 1.78
N ALA A 230 -12.20 -27.62 2.44
CA ALA A 230 -12.20 -26.33 3.15
C ALA A 230 -11.07 -26.29 4.20
N LYS A 231 -10.87 -27.37 4.96
CA LYS A 231 -9.77 -27.46 5.92
C LYS A 231 -8.41 -27.40 5.25
N SER A 232 -8.16 -28.23 4.22
CA SER A 232 -6.89 -28.26 3.50
C SER A 232 -6.58 -26.93 2.80
N LEU A 233 -7.60 -26.31 2.21
CA LEU A 233 -7.49 -25.02 1.53
C LEU A 233 -7.10 -23.94 2.52
N THR A 234 -7.74 -23.91 3.68
CA THR A 234 -7.46 -22.90 4.70
C THR A 234 -6.10 -23.10 5.33
N ASP A 235 -5.68 -24.34 5.58
CA ASP A 235 -4.32 -24.64 6.01
C ASP A 235 -3.29 -24.17 4.96
N LYS A 236 -3.59 -24.34 3.66
CA LYS A 236 -2.78 -23.79 2.57
C LYS A 236 -2.81 -22.26 2.53
N VAL A 237 -3.96 -21.61 2.67
CA VAL A 237 -4.09 -20.14 2.70
C VAL A 237 -3.32 -19.54 3.89
N HIS A 238 -3.32 -20.23 5.05
CA HIS A 238 -2.54 -19.84 6.22
C HIS A 238 -1.03 -20.07 6.04
N ALA A 239 -0.63 -21.24 5.57
CA ALA A 239 0.78 -21.58 5.37
C ALA A 239 1.42 -20.77 4.23
N PHE A 240 0.62 -20.41 3.22
CA PHE A 240 1.05 -19.60 2.09
C PHE A 240 1.08 -18.09 2.41
N ASP A 241 0.65 -17.70 3.62
CA ASP A 241 0.54 -16.32 4.08
C ASP A 241 -0.09 -15.42 2.99
N TYR A 242 -1.25 -15.83 2.49
CA TYR A 242 -2.01 -15.07 1.48
C TYR A 242 -2.23 -13.60 1.95
N GLY A 243 -2.32 -13.39 3.26
CA GLY A 243 -2.38 -12.09 3.91
C GLY A 243 -1.14 -11.21 3.72
N LYS A 244 0.07 -11.75 3.88
CA LYS A 244 1.32 -10.98 3.67
C LYS A 244 1.78 -10.95 2.20
N LYS A 245 1.62 -12.03 1.43
CA LYS A 245 2.16 -12.14 0.06
C LYS A 245 1.35 -11.33 -0.96
N LEU A 246 0.03 -11.18 -0.77
CA LEU A 246 -0.80 -10.28 -1.59
C LEU A 246 -0.60 -8.79 -1.28
N SER A 247 0.19 -8.43 -0.27
CA SER A 247 0.62 -7.04 -0.04
C SER A 247 -0.52 -6.01 0.02
N ILE A 248 -1.66 -6.26 0.67
CA ILE A 248 -2.68 -5.21 0.85
C ILE A 248 -3.01 -4.95 2.34
N PRO A 249 -2.49 -3.87 2.97
CA PRO A 249 -2.92 -3.41 4.28
C PRO A 249 -4.39 -2.99 4.24
N GLY A 250 -5.18 -3.44 5.22
CA GLY A 250 -6.58 -3.01 5.41
C GLY A 250 -7.61 -3.63 4.48
N LEU A 251 -7.26 -4.66 3.71
CA LEU A 251 -8.12 -5.15 2.64
C LEU A 251 -8.85 -6.47 2.93
N PHE A 252 -8.42 -7.21 3.94
CA PHE A 252 -9.15 -8.40 4.37
C PHE A 252 -10.25 -7.98 5.34
N ARG A 253 -11.26 -7.29 4.80
CA ARG A 253 -12.53 -7.06 5.47
C ARG A 253 -13.54 -8.10 4.99
N GLY A 254 -13.45 -9.29 5.55
CA GLY A 254 -14.33 -10.40 5.24
C GLY A 254 -15.59 -10.34 6.10
N ARG A 255 -16.71 -9.96 5.50
CA ARG A 255 -17.97 -9.91 6.24
C ARG A 255 -18.58 -11.30 6.44
N VAL A 256 -18.20 -11.90 7.56
CA VAL A 256 -18.73 -13.18 7.99
C VAL A 256 -19.88 -13.01 8.96
N VAL A 257 -20.95 -13.77 8.74
CA VAL A 257 -22.13 -13.81 9.61
C VAL A 257 -22.51 -15.27 9.88
N ASP A 258 -21.89 -15.86 10.89
CA ASP A 258 -22.42 -16.18 12.22
C ASP A 258 -21.16 -16.47 13.06
N GLU A 259 -21.20 -16.12 14.34
CA GLU A 259 -20.04 -15.68 15.16
C GLU A 259 -18.94 -16.75 15.35
N GLU A 260 -19.24 -18.02 15.03
CA GLU A 260 -18.35 -19.17 15.27
C GLU A 260 -17.90 -19.97 14.02
N SER A 261 -18.40 -19.71 12.81
CA SER A 261 -18.26 -20.66 11.67
C SER A 261 -17.32 -20.25 10.53
N ALA A 262 -16.83 -19.02 10.50
CA ALA A 262 -16.08 -18.54 9.34
C ALA A 262 -14.94 -17.60 9.76
N HIS A 263 -13.91 -18.19 10.37
CA HIS A 263 -12.77 -17.43 10.86
C HIS A 263 -11.56 -17.58 9.94
N VAL A 264 -10.94 -16.45 9.61
CA VAL A 264 -9.51 -16.38 9.26
C VAL A 264 -8.94 -15.31 10.19
N PRO A 265 -8.04 -15.65 11.14
CA PRO A 265 -7.45 -14.66 12.03
C PRO A 265 -6.81 -13.50 11.26
N GLY A 266 -7.09 -12.27 11.68
CA GLY A 266 -6.62 -11.04 11.03
C GLY A 266 -7.58 -10.41 10.02
N TRP A 267 -8.76 -11.00 9.78
CA TRP A 267 -9.79 -10.42 8.88
C TRP A 267 -10.83 -9.62 9.68
N GLU A 268 -11.21 -8.41 9.22
CA GLU A 268 -12.28 -7.63 9.86
C GLU A 268 -13.64 -8.28 9.62
N ARG A 269 -14.55 -8.12 10.59
CA ARG A 269 -15.84 -8.82 10.68
C ARG A 269 -16.98 -7.83 10.88
N ALA A 270 -18.14 -8.14 10.32
CA ALA A 270 -19.36 -7.41 10.62
C ALA A 270 -20.58 -8.34 10.46
N GLY A 271 -21.44 -8.41 11.47
CA GLY A 271 -22.67 -9.21 11.37
C GLY A 271 -23.71 -8.55 10.46
N LEU A 272 -24.48 -9.36 9.72
CA LEU A 272 -25.70 -8.92 9.02
C LEU A 272 -26.91 -9.57 9.67
N ASN A 273 -27.98 -8.80 9.89
CA ASN A 273 -29.20 -9.34 10.48
C ASN A 273 -30.07 -10.01 9.40
N THR A 274 -29.56 -11.09 8.80
CA THR A 274 -30.24 -11.84 7.75
C THR A 274 -29.80 -13.31 7.74
N ASP A 275 -30.60 -14.18 7.13
CA ASP A 275 -30.21 -15.57 6.91
C ASP A 275 -29.15 -15.70 5.80
N HIS A 276 -28.52 -16.88 5.75
CA HIS A 276 -27.47 -17.23 4.79
C HIS A 276 -27.89 -17.10 3.31
N PHE A 277 -29.19 -17.26 3.01
CA PHE A 277 -29.75 -17.20 1.65
C PHE A 277 -29.96 -15.79 1.14
N ASN A 278 -29.98 -14.81 2.06
CA ASN A 278 -30.24 -13.41 1.79
C ASN A 278 -29.02 -12.52 2.05
N LEU A 279 -27.88 -13.08 2.48
CA LEU A 279 -26.61 -12.34 2.67
C LEU A 279 -26.12 -11.60 1.42
N ASN A 280 -26.54 -12.03 0.23
CA ASN A 280 -26.15 -11.47 -1.05
C ASN A 280 -27.32 -10.81 -1.82
N LYS A 281 -28.45 -10.56 -1.16
CA LYS A 281 -29.67 -10.01 -1.75
C LYS A 281 -30.14 -8.80 -0.96
N PHE A 282 -30.14 -7.64 -1.62
CA PHE A 282 -30.47 -6.37 -0.98
C PHE A 282 -31.67 -5.68 -1.65
N PRO A 283 -32.63 -5.16 -0.87
CA PRO A 283 -33.87 -4.59 -1.41
C PRO A 283 -33.76 -3.14 -1.90
N ALA A 284 -32.80 -2.36 -1.39
CA ALA A 284 -32.71 -0.92 -1.63
C ALA A 284 -31.34 -0.32 -1.23
N PRO A 285 -30.99 0.91 -1.69
CA PRO A 285 -29.71 1.56 -1.40
C PRO A 285 -29.50 1.95 0.06
N ASP A 286 -30.58 2.10 0.82
CA ASP A 286 -30.58 2.44 2.25
C ASP A 286 -30.63 1.19 3.16
N ASP A 287 -30.67 0.00 2.59
CA ASP A 287 -30.63 -1.25 3.34
C ASP A 287 -29.34 -1.34 4.16
N ARG A 288 -29.47 -1.63 5.47
CA ARG A 288 -28.33 -1.68 6.38
C ARG A 288 -27.28 -2.71 5.96
N SER A 289 -27.71 -3.87 5.46
CA SER A 289 -26.79 -4.91 5.01
C SER A 289 -26.05 -4.48 3.75
N PHE A 290 -26.76 -3.90 2.79
CA PHE A 290 -26.17 -3.33 1.57
C PHE A 290 -25.19 -2.22 1.86
N LEU A 291 -25.58 -1.20 2.65
CA LEU A 291 -24.71 -0.08 3.03
C LEU A 291 -23.41 -0.61 3.63
N ALA A 292 -23.55 -1.58 4.52
CA ALA A 292 -22.41 -2.05 5.24
C ALA A 292 -21.52 -2.96 4.35
N VAL A 293 -22.03 -3.63 3.30
CA VAL A 293 -21.22 -4.40 2.33
C VAL A 293 -20.56 -3.46 1.34
N SER A 294 -21.33 -2.53 0.78
CA SER A 294 -20.88 -1.57 -0.20
C SER A 294 -19.85 -0.59 0.35
N ASN A 295 -19.97 -0.18 1.62
CA ASN A 295 -18.95 0.60 2.30
C ASN A 295 -17.61 -0.13 2.39
N GLU A 296 -17.59 -1.45 2.61
CA GLU A 296 -16.32 -2.18 2.62
C GLU A 296 -15.70 -2.27 1.24
N ILE A 297 -16.50 -2.53 0.20
CA ILE A 297 -16.01 -2.51 -1.18
C ILE A 297 -15.48 -1.10 -1.52
N ARG A 298 -16.14 -0.03 -1.07
CA ARG A 298 -15.67 1.35 -1.23
C ARG A 298 -14.36 1.58 -0.49
N ASN A 299 -14.23 1.12 0.75
CA ASN A 299 -13.02 1.28 1.56
C ASN A 299 -11.82 0.59 0.93
N ILE A 300 -12.01 -0.63 0.40
CA ILE A 300 -11.01 -1.36 -0.39
C ILE A 300 -10.49 -0.47 -1.53
N ILE A 301 -11.39 0.17 -2.28
CA ILE A 301 -11.03 1.04 -3.40
C ILE A 301 -10.37 2.34 -2.96
N LEU A 302 -10.84 2.95 -1.87
CA LEU A 302 -10.23 4.17 -1.32
C LEU A 302 -8.79 3.93 -0.87
N ILE A 303 -8.54 2.82 -0.18
CA ILE A 303 -7.18 2.41 0.21
C ILE A 303 -6.29 2.25 -1.03
N LEU A 304 -6.79 1.62 -2.09
CA LEU A 304 -6.05 1.50 -3.35
C LEU A 304 -5.75 2.85 -3.99
N GLN A 305 -6.70 3.78 -3.99
CA GLN A 305 -6.48 5.11 -4.54
C GLN A 305 -5.45 5.91 -3.74
N VAL A 306 -5.48 5.83 -2.40
CA VAL A 306 -4.51 6.50 -1.53
C VAL A 306 -3.12 5.89 -1.67
N THR A 307 -3.04 4.55 -1.72
CA THR A 307 -1.76 3.84 -1.86
C THR A 307 -1.15 3.91 -3.26
N GLN A 308 -1.95 4.18 -4.30
CA GLN A 308 -1.45 4.42 -5.66
C GLN A 308 -1.21 5.90 -5.98
N LYS A 309 -1.65 6.82 -5.12
CA LYS A 309 -1.31 8.24 -5.26
C LYS A 309 0.15 8.43 -4.86
N SER A 310 0.89 9.23 -5.62
CA SER A 310 2.22 9.68 -5.22
C SER A 310 2.10 10.66 -4.06
N HIS A 311 2.99 10.50 -3.08
CA HIS A 311 3.06 11.36 -1.90
C HIS A 311 4.38 12.11 -1.89
N PHE A 312 4.37 13.38 -1.49
CA PHE A 312 5.58 14.19 -1.35
C PHE A 312 5.67 14.69 0.09
N ILE A 313 6.35 13.92 0.94
CA ILE A 313 6.55 14.20 2.37
C ILE A 313 7.98 14.69 2.56
N VAL A 314 8.19 15.96 2.22
CA VAL A 314 9.47 16.66 2.38
C VAL A 314 9.21 17.92 3.22
N PRO A 315 9.84 18.09 4.40
CA PRO A 315 9.47 19.13 5.36
C PRO A 315 10.00 20.53 5.00
N PHE A 316 10.52 20.71 3.79
CA PHE A 316 11.18 21.94 3.34
C PHE A 316 10.60 22.39 1.99
N GLY A 317 10.41 23.71 1.84
CA GLY A 317 10.13 24.33 0.54
C GLY A 317 11.32 24.16 -0.42
N ARG A 318 11.06 24.27 -1.73
CA ARG A 318 12.16 24.29 -2.71
C ARG A 318 12.95 25.58 -2.50
N ASN A 319 14.27 25.46 -2.52
CA ASN A 319 15.13 26.63 -2.52
C ASN A 319 15.12 27.24 -3.93
N GLU A 320 14.41 28.36 -4.10
CA GLU A 320 14.32 29.07 -5.39
C GLU A 320 15.65 29.73 -5.80
N ASP A 321 16.52 29.99 -4.82
CA ASP A 321 17.84 30.58 -4.97
C ASP A 321 18.95 29.51 -4.97
N PHE A 322 18.64 28.27 -5.36
CA PHE A 322 19.63 27.20 -5.41
C PHE A 322 20.66 27.46 -6.52
N VAL A 323 21.95 27.51 -6.14
CA VAL A 323 23.05 27.84 -7.05
C VAL A 323 23.99 26.66 -7.29
N GLY A 324 24.32 26.43 -8.55
CA GLY A 324 25.37 25.52 -8.99
C GLY A 324 25.05 24.04 -8.77
N ARG A 325 26.11 23.23 -8.58
CA ARG A 325 26.03 21.77 -8.31
C ARG A 325 25.39 20.91 -9.41
N GLU A 326 25.17 21.46 -10.60
CA GLU A 326 24.54 20.74 -11.72
C GLU A 326 25.23 19.41 -12.06
N PRO A 327 26.58 19.29 -12.10
CA PRO A 327 27.24 18.00 -12.36
C PRO A 327 26.96 16.93 -11.29
N ILE A 328 26.71 17.34 -10.05
CA ILE A 328 26.37 16.45 -8.93
C ILE A 328 24.90 16.03 -9.05
N LEU A 329 24.01 16.98 -9.33
CA LEU A 329 22.59 16.73 -9.54
C LEU A 329 22.35 15.79 -10.73
N GLN A 330 23.06 15.99 -11.84
CA GLN A 330 22.98 15.11 -13.00
C GLN A 330 23.33 13.66 -12.63
N GLN A 331 24.45 13.44 -11.93
CA GLN A 331 24.85 12.11 -11.46
C GLN A 331 23.83 11.48 -10.50
N LEU A 332 23.20 12.30 -9.65
CA LEU A 332 22.15 11.83 -8.75
C LEU A 332 20.90 11.42 -9.53
N LEU A 333 20.41 12.26 -10.43
CA LEU A 333 19.17 12.04 -11.18
C LEU A 333 19.26 10.88 -12.17
N GLU A 334 20.47 10.48 -12.58
CA GLU A 334 20.68 9.22 -13.32
C GLU A 334 20.50 7.96 -12.46
N ARG A 335 20.52 8.09 -11.12
CA ARG A 335 20.61 6.95 -10.18
C ARG A 335 19.48 6.85 -9.17
N ILE A 336 18.93 7.96 -8.69
CA ILE A 336 17.90 7.96 -7.64
C ILE A 336 16.48 7.66 -8.13
N PRO A 337 16.08 7.90 -9.40
CA PRO A 337 14.76 7.47 -9.86
C PRO A 337 14.64 5.94 -9.76
N PRO A 338 13.59 5.39 -9.15
CA PRO A 338 13.48 3.93 -8.96
C PRO A 338 13.49 3.11 -10.25
N SER A 339 13.22 3.74 -11.41
CA SER A 339 13.32 3.11 -12.72
C SER A 339 14.76 2.94 -13.23
N ALA A 340 15.76 3.56 -12.60
CA ALA A 340 17.16 3.51 -13.02
C ALA A 340 17.77 2.10 -12.88
N ASN A 341 17.33 1.33 -11.88
CA ASN A 341 17.69 -0.09 -11.73
C ASN A 341 16.44 -0.93 -11.45
N LYS A 342 16.01 -1.72 -12.44
CA LYS A 342 14.77 -2.53 -12.35
C LYS A 342 14.90 -3.74 -11.43
N ASP A 343 16.13 -4.14 -11.10
CA ASP A 343 16.41 -5.39 -10.40
C ASP A 343 16.80 -5.20 -8.93
N ASP A 344 17.02 -3.95 -8.49
CA ASP A 344 17.52 -3.65 -7.14
C ASP A 344 16.84 -2.43 -6.51
N CYS A 345 16.81 -2.39 -5.17
CA CYS A 345 16.45 -1.22 -4.38
C CYS A 345 17.69 -0.35 -4.18
N GLN A 346 18.07 0.38 -5.22
CA GLN A 346 19.35 1.10 -5.27
C GLN A 346 19.54 2.08 -4.11
N ARG A 347 20.77 2.14 -3.60
CA ARG A 347 21.19 3.06 -2.54
C ARG A 347 22.29 3.97 -3.07
N THR A 348 22.08 5.27 -2.97
CA THR A 348 23.06 6.30 -3.34
C THR A 348 23.38 7.17 -2.13
N ALA A 349 24.63 7.57 -1.96
CA ALA A 349 25.03 8.50 -0.89
C ALA A 349 25.58 9.79 -1.48
N VAL A 350 25.26 10.90 -0.83
CA VAL A 350 25.87 12.21 -1.00
C VAL A 350 26.71 12.44 0.25
N GLU A 351 28.03 12.42 0.09
CA GLU A 351 28.97 12.60 1.20
C GLU A 351 29.77 13.90 1.10
N GLY A 352 30.34 14.37 2.19
CA GLY A 352 31.17 15.58 2.19
C GLY A 352 31.19 16.30 3.53
N LEU A 353 31.99 17.37 3.63
CA LEU A 353 32.18 18.13 4.86
C LEU A 353 30.89 18.77 5.38
N GLY A 354 30.85 19.12 6.67
CA GLY A 354 29.76 19.89 7.27
C GLY A 354 29.56 21.23 6.54
N GLY A 355 28.31 21.64 6.32
CA GLY A 355 27.99 22.92 5.69
C GLY A 355 28.21 23.02 4.17
N VAL A 356 28.74 21.98 3.51
CA VAL A 356 29.03 22.01 2.06
C VAL A 356 27.77 21.98 1.14
N GLY A 357 26.59 21.80 1.73
CA GLY A 357 25.30 21.83 1.02
C GLY A 357 24.68 20.48 0.67
N LYS A 358 25.11 19.36 1.28
CA LYS A 358 24.57 18.01 0.99
C LYS A 358 23.04 17.92 1.09
N THR A 359 22.48 18.43 2.19
CA THR A 359 21.03 18.47 2.41
C THR A 359 20.31 19.29 1.34
N GLN A 360 20.90 20.41 0.89
CA GLN A 360 20.33 21.23 -0.18
C GLN A 360 20.38 20.52 -1.54
N VAL A 361 21.47 19.79 -1.84
CA VAL A 361 21.56 18.95 -3.05
C VAL A 361 20.51 17.83 -3.04
N ALA A 362 20.33 17.15 -1.90
CA ALA A 362 19.30 16.11 -1.76
C ALA A 362 17.88 16.69 -1.88
N LEU A 363 17.65 17.88 -1.34
CA LEU A 363 16.38 18.59 -1.44
C LEU A 363 16.06 18.97 -2.89
N GLU A 364 16.99 19.59 -3.61
CA GLU A 364 16.80 19.95 -5.02
C GLU A 364 16.57 18.69 -5.89
N ALA A 365 17.31 17.61 -5.63
CA ALA A 365 17.08 16.32 -6.29
C ALA A 365 15.68 15.76 -6.01
N ALA A 366 15.16 15.90 -4.78
CA ALA A 366 13.80 15.49 -4.42
C ALA A 366 12.73 16.21 -5.26
N TYR A 367 12.89 17.52 -5.41
CA TYR A 367 11.98 18.35 -6.20
C TYR A 367 12.04 17.98 -7.69
N ARG A 368 13.23 17.80 -8.26
CA ARG A 368 13.38 17.35 -9.65
C ARG A 368 12.80 15.95 -9.89
N VAL A 369 12.98 15.01 -8.97
CA VAL A 369 12.35 13.67 -9.06
C VAL A 369 10.82 13.78 -9.03
N ARG A 370 10.25 14.61 -8.15
CA ARG A 370 8.80 14.83 -8.10
C ARG A 370 8.26 15.39 -9.43
N ASP A 371 8.98 16.34 -10.02
CA ASP A 371 8.57 17.03 -11.24
C ASP A 371 8.69 16.09 -12.47
N GLU A 372 9.77 15.31 -12.57
CA GLU A 372 10.02 14.38 -13.69
C GLU A 372 9.27 13.04 -13.57
N TYR A 373 9.05 12.56 -12.34
CA TYR A 373 8.43 11.27 -12.05
C TYR A 373 7.20 11.44 -11.14
N PRO A 374 6.08 11.99 -11.66
CA PRO A 374 4.92 12.35 -10.84
C PRO A 374 4.21 11.15 -10.19
N ALA A 375 4.49 9.92 -10.63
CA ALA A 375 3.99 8.69 -10.02
C ALA A 375 4.90 8.17 -8.87
N CYS A 376 6.07 8.76 -8.68
CA CYS A 376 7.01 8.40 -7.62
C CYS A 376 6.67 9.18 -6.34
N SER A 377 6.51 8.47 -5.22
CA SER A 377 6.44 9.12 -3.90
C SER A 377 7.83 9.52 -3.43
N VAL A 378 7.96 10.63 -2.71
CA VAL A 378 9.22 11.06 -2.10
C VAL A 378 9.00 11.25 -0.61
N PHE A 379 9.82 10.60 0.20
CA PHE A 379 9.73 10.60 1.65
C PHE A 379 11.05 11.06 2.26
N TRP A 380 10.99 11.95 3.25
CA TRP A 380 12.16 12.47 3.95
C TRP A 380 12.22 11.96 5.39
N VAL A 381 13.37 11.43 5.80
CA VAL A 381 13.59 10.87 7.14
C VAL A 381 14.90 11.41 7.71
N PRO A 382 14.84 12.21 8.78
CA PRO A 382 16.04 12.63 9.50
C PRO A 382 16.65 11.46 10.29
N ALA A 383 17.93 11.18 10.07
CA ALA A 383 18.72 10.18 10.81
C ALA A 383 19.61 10.83 11.88
N VAL A 384 19.09 11.86 12.56
CA VAL A 384 19.79 12.59 13.64
C VAL A 384 19.64 11.91 15.00
N ASP A 385 18.51 11.25 15.25
CA ASP A 385 18.23 10.46 16.45
C ASP A 385 17.04 9.50 16.18
N SER A 386 16.80 8.54 17.08
CA SER A 386 15.74 7.54 16.90
C SER A 386 14.32 8.13 17.03
N ILE A 387 14.15 9.26 17.73
CA ILE A 387 12.83 9.88 17.97
C ILE A 387 12.34 10.54 16.69
N ASN A 388 13.18 11.35 16.06
CA ASN A 388 12.90 12.02 14.80
C ASN A 388 12.73 11.01 13.64
N PHE A 389 13.54 9.95 13.63
CA PHE A 389 13.39 8.86 12.67
C PHE A 389 12.02 8.18 12.82
N GLU A 390 11.62 7.82 14.05
CA GLU A 390 10.32 7.18 14.29
C GLU A 390 9.15 8.11 13.97
N LYS A 391 9.26 9.40 14.32
CA LYS A 391 8.23 10.40 14.01
C LYS A 391 8.00 10.51 12.50
N ALA A 392 9.07 10.57 11.71
CA ALA A 392 8.99 10.60 10.24
C ALA A 392 8.38 9.31 9.68
N TYR A 393 8.82 8.14 10.18
CA TYR A 393 8.23 6.86 9.80
C TYR A 393 6.74 6.79 10.15
N ARG A 394 6.31 7.30 11.31
CA ARG A 394 4.89 7.34 11.71
C ARG A 394 4.06 8.19 10.76
N GLU A 395 4.58 9.34 10.32
CA GLU A 395 3.93 10.21 9.34
C GLU A 395 3.79 9.55 7.96
N ILE A 396 4.87 8.92 7.47
CA ILE A 396 4.85 8.11 6.25
C ILE A 396 3.80 7.01 6.37
N GLY A 397 3.81 6.28 7.48
CA GLY A 397 2.89 5.20 7.75
C GLY A 397 1.42 5.63 7.79
N LYS A 398 1.11 6.76 8.43
CA LYS A 398 -0.26 7.33 8.42
C LYS A 398 -0.70 7.70 7.01
N THR A 399 0.18 8.32 6.24
CA THR A 399 -0.09 8.72 4.85
C THR A 399 -0.34 7.50 3.94
N LEU A 400 0.39 6.41 4.18
CA LEU A 400 0.23 5.14 3.48
C LEU A 400 -0.87 4.24 4.08
N CYS A 401 -1.65 4.74 5.04
CA CYS A 401 -2.70 4.02 5.77
C CYS A 401 -2.23 2.66 6.33
N VAL A 402 -1.01 2.62 6.88
CA VAL A 402 -0.45 1.43 7.53
C VAL A 402 -1.24 1.13 8.79
N GLN A 403 -1.75 -0.09 8.89
CA GLN A 403 -2.54 -0.53 10.05
C GLN A 403 -1.67 -0.76 11.29
N GLY A 404 -2.29 -0.58 12.46
CA GLY A 404 -1.65 -0.80 13.76
C GLY A 404 -0.84 0.38 14.29
N LEU A 405 -0.78 1.52 13.56
CA LEU A 405 -0.06 2.72 14.00
C LEU A 405 -0.74 3.51 15.12
N ASP A 406 -2.02 3.23 15.37
CA ASP A 406 -2.81 3.86 16.44
C ASP A 406 -2.60 3.18 17.80
N ASP A 407 -1.89 2.05 17.84
CA ASP A 407 -1.47 1.42 19.09
C ASP A 407 -0.24 2.14 19.65
N ASP A 408 -0.32 2.56 20.91
CA ASP A 408 0.77 3.24 21.62
C ASP A 408 2.02 2.36 21.78
N GLN A 409 1.86 1.03 21.71
CA GLN A 409 2.96 0.05 21.75
C GLN A 409 3.37 -0.46 20.36
N ALA A 410 2.90 0.18 19.29
CA ALA A 410 3.21 -0.23 17.92
C ALA A 410 4.70 -0.11 17.61
N ASP A 411 5.28 -1.17 17.03
CA ASP A 411 6.58 -1.10 16.37
C ASP A 411 6.44 -0.41 15.00
N VAL A 412 6.34 0.91 15.04
CA VAL A 412 6.17 1.77 13.86
C VAL A 412 7.24 1.51 12.81
N LYS A 413 8.50 1.37 13.24
CA LYS A 413 9.64 1.22 12.33
C LYS A 413 9.51 -0.06 11.50
N SER A 414 9.17 -1.17 12.15
CA SER A 414 8.91 -2.45 11.46
C SER A 414 7.69 -2.39 10.55
N LEU A 415 6.58 -1.79 11.01
CA LEU A 415 5.34 -1.67 10.23
C LEU A 415 5.55 -0.88 8.94
N VAL A 416 6.28 0.23 9.00
CA VAL A 416 6.54 1.11 7.86
C VAL A 416 7.61 0.52 6.93
N LYS A 417 8.65 -0.13 7.47
CA LYS A 417 9.60 -0.91 6.66
C LYS A 417 8.85 -1.97 5.84
N ALA A 418 8.00 -2.75 6.50
CA ALA A 418 7.18 -3.75 5.83
C ALA A 418 6.27 -3.08 4.79
N ALA A 419 5.75 -1.88 5.10
CA ALA A 419 4.90 -1.13 4.18
C ALA A 419 5.58 -0.75 2.86
N LEU A 420 6.76 -0.12 2.94
CA LEU A 420 7.53 0.33 1.79
C LEU A 420 8.18 -0.83 1.01
N SER A 421 8.38 -1.97 1.67
CA SER A 421 8.91 -3.19 1.02
C SER A 421 7.87 -3.96 0.20
N ARG A 422 6.59 -3.56 0.23
CA ARG A 422 5.51 -4.22 -0.52
C ARG A 422 5.49 -3.82 -1.99
N ALA A 423 5.29 -4.79 -2.89
CA ALA A 423 5.17 -4.54 -4.34
C ALA A 423 4.01 -3.59 -4.72
N SER A 424 3.01 -3.47 -3.84
CA SER A 424 1.78 -2.68 -4.03
C SER A 424 1.95 -1.18 -3.77
N VAL A 425 3.00 -0.76 -3.06
CA VAL A 425 3.16 0.63 -2.54
C VAL A 425 3.58 1.64 -3.63
N GLY A 426 3.68 1.20 -4.88
CA GLY A 426 4.11 2.03 -5.99
C GLY A 426 5.61 2.30 -5.99
N SER A 427 6.02 3.26 -6.81
CA SER A 427 7.40 3.73 -6.84
C SER A 427 7.65 4.77 -5.76
N TRP A 428 8.80 4.69 -5.10
CA TRP A 428 9.16 5.65 -4.06
C TRP A 428 10.66 5.92 -3.95
N LEU A 429 11.00 7.12 -3.51
CA LEU A 429 12.33 7.57 -3.10
C LEU A 429 12.30 7.90 -1.61
N LEU A 430 13.17 7.27 -0.84
CA LEU A 430 13.37 7.55 0.58
C LEU A 430 14.69 8.32 0.76
N ILE A 431 14.61 9.52 1.30
CA ILE A 431 15.79 10.35 1.61
C ILE A 431 16.07 10.23 3.10
N VAL A 432 17.22 9.65 3.44
CA VAL A 432 17.72 9.52 4.80
C VAL A 432 18.79 10.58 5.02
N ASP A 433 18.42 11.68 5.64
CA ASP A 433 19.28 12.86 5.82
C ASP A 433 20.07 12.79 7.12
N ASN A 434 21.33 13.23 7.11
CA ASN A 434 22.25 13.25 8.25
C ASN A 434 22.57 11.85 8.84
N ALA A 435 22.80 10.86 7.99
CA ALA A 435 23.20 9.51 8.38
C ALA A 435 24.67 9.44 8.83
N ASP A 436 25.03 10.18 9.88
CA ASP A 436 26.40 10.39 10.35
C ASP A 436 26.79 9.46 11.51
N ASP A 437 25.82 9.13 12.37
CA ASP A 437 26.04 8.44 13.64
C ASP A 437 26.04 6.91 13.44
N LEU A 438 27.23 6.30 13.53
CA LEU A 438 27.40 4.85 13.43
C LEU A 438 26.73 4.09 14.57
N LYS A 439 26.63 4.68 15.77
CA LYS A 439 25.94 4.04 16.89
C LYS A 439 24.45 3.98 16.60
N LEU A 440 23.86 5.08 16.18
CA LEU A 440 22.44 5.12 15.80
C LEU A 440 22.12 4.16 14.63
N LEU A 441 22.99 4.08 13.63
CA LEU A 441 22.76 3.23 12.45
C LEU A 441 22.97 1.74 12.72
N PHE A 442 23.97 1.38 13.54
CA PHE A 442 24.47 0.00 13.67
C PHE A 442 24.47 -0.58 15.09
N THR A 443 24.06 0.20 16.10
CA THR A 443 24.02 -0.23 17.52
C THR A 443 22.62 -0.02 18.07
N ASP A 444 22.15 -0.95 18.91
CA ASP A 444 20.77 -1.05 19.40
C ASP A 444 20.12 0.29 19.82
N PRO A 445 19.00 0.72 19.19
CA PRO A 445 18.32 0.09 18.05
C PRO A 445 19.03 0.34 16.72
N VAL A 446 19.28 -0.73 15.96
CA VAL A 446 19.96 -0.69 14.66
C VAL A 446 19.05 -0.05 13.60
N LEU A 447 19.15 1.26 13.37
CA LEU A 447 18.29 1.95 12.39
C LEU A 447 18.45 1.40 10.97
N ALA A 448 19.62 0.89 10.61
CA ALA A 448 19.87 0.25 9.32
C ALA A 448 18.95 -0.97 9.06
N ASP A 449 18.52 -1.67 10.12
CA ASP A 449 17.60 -2.81 10.01
C ASP A 449 16.19 -2.37 9.63
N TYR A 450 15.85 -1.09 9.78
CA TYR A 450 14.54 -0.55 9.43
C TYR A 450 14.48 0.07 8.02
N LEU A 451 15.55 -0.04 7.24
CA LEU A 451 15.56 0.37 5.84
C LEU A 451 14.74 -0.61 4.98
N PRO A 452 13.78 -0.11 4.18
CA PRO A 452 12.96 -0.96 3.32
C PRO A 452 13.72 -1.47 2.09
N PHE A 453 13.19 -2.52 1.45
CA PHE A 453 13.68 -3.02 0.18
C PHE A 453 12.52 -3.24 -0.80
N ASN A 454 12.60 -2.61 -1.98
CA ASN A 454 11.65 -2.80 -3.06
C ASN A 454 12.31 -2.49 -4.40
N ARG A 455 12.08 -3.29 -5.46
CA ARG A 455 12.60 -3.00 -6.81
C ARG A 455 11.99 -1.75 -7.45
N LYS A 456 10.93 -1.20 -6.85
CA LYS A 456 10.34 0.10 -7.19
C LYS A 456 10.73 1.19 -6.18
N GLY A 457 11.64 0.88 -5.26
CA GLY A 457 12.15 1.78 -4.24
C GLY A 457 13.57 2.23 -4.54
N SER A 458 13.93 3.42 -4.08
CA SER A 458 15.30 3.91 -4.05
C SER A 458 15.57 4.64 -2.76
N ILE A 459 16.81 4.58 -2.26
CA ILE A 459 17.21 5.29 -1.04
C ILE A 459 18.38 6.22 -1.34
N LEU A 460 18.22 7.49 -0.99
CA LEU A 460 19.26 8.51 -1.03
C LEU A 460 19.70 8.83 0.39
N PHE A 461 20.99 8.80 0.66
CA PHE A 461 21.56 9.17 1.95
C PHE A 461 22.34 10.47 1.84
N THR A 462 22.27 11.32 2.87
CA THR A 462 23.29 12.36 3.07
C THR A 462 24.11 11.99 4.31
N THR A 463 25.44 12.15 4.22
CA THR A 463 26.32 11.85 5.36
C THR A 463 27.63 12.64 5.30
N ARG A 464 28.25 12.92 6.42
CA ARG A 464 29.65 13.36 6.52
C ARG A 464 30.61 12.20 6.84
N ASN A 465 30.06 11.03 7.12
CA ASN A 465 30.79 9.88 7.60
C ASN A 465 30.91 8.82 6.49
N HIS A 466 32.09 8.75 5.86
CA HIS A 466 32.37 7.77 4.80
C HIS A 466 32.15 6.32 5.28
N GLU A 467 32.49 6.02 6.53
CA GLU A 467 32.30 4.68 7.11
C GLU A 467 30.82 4.28 7.15
N ALA A 468 29.92 5.23 7.41
CA ALA A 468 28.48 4.96 7.40
C ALA A 468 28.02 4.49 6.02
N ALA A 469 28.46 5.16 4.95
CA ALA A 469 28.10 4.80 3.58
C ALA A 469 28.66 3.44 3.15
N VAL A 470 29.91 3.13 3.55
CA VAL A 470 30.54 1.83 3.28
C VAL A 470 29.82 0.71 4.02
N ARG A 471 29.53 0.86 5.31
CA ARG A 471 28.84 -0.16 6.12
C ARG A 471 27.39 -0.39 5.67
N LEU A 472 26.72 0.62 5.13
CA LEU A 472 25.39 0.48 4.50
C LEU A 472 25.42 -0.16 3.10
N ASN A 473 26.62 -0.50 2.59
CA ASN A 473 26.90 -1.04 1.26
C ASN A 473 26.30 -0.16 0.14
N ILE A 474 26.47 1.15 0.26
CA ILE A 474 25.90 2.13 -0.67
C ILE A 474 26.79 2.29 -1.89
N ARG A 475 26.21 2.25 -3.11
CA ARG A 475 26.92 2.54 -4.37
C ARG A 475 25.97 3.17 -5.41
N PRO A 476 26.32 4.32 -6.01
CA PRO A 476 27.56 5.07 -5.85
C PRO A 476 27.55 5.97 -4.60
N ILE A 477 28.75 6.41 -4.21
CA ILE A 477 28.97 7.48 -3.23
C ILE A 477 29.44 8.71 -4.00
N ILE A 478 28.69 9.81 -3.91
CA ILE A 478 28.95 11.05 -4.63
C ILE A 478 29.46 12.08 -3.63
N THR A 479 30.74 12.43 -3.74
CA THR A 479 31.38 13.39 -2.84
C THR A 479 31.09 14.84 -3.28
N VAL A 480 30.41 15.59 -2.43
CA VAL A 480 30.20 17.03 -2.57
C VAL A 480 31.41 17.76 -2.02
N LYS A 481 32.18 18.35 -2.94
CA LYS A 481 33.34 19.18 -2.62
C LYS A 481 32.92 20.61 -2.33
N GLU A 482 33.85 21.44 -1.89
CA GLU A 482 33.65 22.88 -1.82
C GLU A 482 33.15 23.45 -3.15
N MET A 483 32.36 24.52 -3.09
CA MET A 483 31.92 25.24 -4.28
C MET A 483 33.13 25.84 -4.99
N SER A 484 33.08 25.87 -6.32
CA SER A 484 34.02 26.66 -7.10
C SER A 484 33.88 28.14 -6.78
N ASP A 485 34.91 28.95 -7.06
CA ASP A 485 34.83 30.40 -6.83
C ASP A 485 33.70 31.05 -7.62
N ALA A 486 33.38 30.54 -8.81
CA ALA A 486 32.23 30.97 -9.60
C ALA A 486 30.89 30.67 -8.89
N GLU A 487 30.66 29.42 -8.49
CA GLU A 487 29.44 29.02 -7.76
C GLU A 487 29.30 29.77 -6.43
N ALA A 488 30.40 29.94 -5.70
CA ALA A 488 30.39 30.67 -4.43
C ALA A 488 30.09 32.16 -4.62
N THR A 489 30.63 32.78 -5.68
CA THR A 489 30.34 34.18 -6.02
C THR A 489 28.88 34.34 -6.42
N GLU A 490 28.35 33.45 -7.25
CA GLU A 490 26.95 33.45 -7.67
C GLU A 490 26.00 33.22 -6.49
N LEU A 491 26.33 32.29 -5.58
CA LEU A 491 25.55 32.07 -4.35
C LEU A 491 25.50 33.33 -3.49
N LEU A 492 26.64 34.03 -3.33
CA LEU A 492 26.70 35.29 -2.60
C LEU A 492 25.90 36.39 -3.30
N GLN A 493 26.02 36.52 -4.62
CA GLN A 493 25.26 37.51 -5.39
C GLN A 493 23.74 37.28 -5.31
N THR A 494 23.31 36.02 -5.31
CA THR A 494 21.89 35.65 -5.21
C THR A 494 21.35 35.89 -3.79
N GLY A 495 22.17 35.64 -2.75
CA GLY A 495 21.77 35.81 -1.36
C GLY A 495 21.87 37.25 -0.81
N LEU A 496 22.65 38.13 -1.45
CA LEU A 496 22.81 39.54 -1.05
C LEU A 496 21.77 40.41 -1.74
N LYS A 497 20.95 41.13 -0.97
CA LYS A 497 20.05 42.17 -1.51
C LYS A 497 20.90 43.34 -2.04
N GLU A 498 20.43 44.02 -3.09
CA GLU A 498 21.17 45.10 -3.82
C GLU A 498 21.83 46.16 -2.93
N ASN A 499 21.30 46.39 -1.74
CA ASN A 499 21.83 47.32 -0.73
C ASN A 499 23.05 46.80 0.06
N GLN A 500 23.50 45.56 -0.17
CA GLN A 500 24.68 44.96 0.48
C GLN A 500 25.87 44.75 -0.47
N THR A 501 25.70 45.03 -1.77
CA THR A 501 26.73 44.78 -2.80
C THR A 501 27.43 46.05 -3.31
N SER A 502 27.09 47.24 -2.78
CA SER A 502 27.59 48.52 -3.30
C SER A 502 29.05 48.85 -2.94
N ASP A 503 29.67 48.14 -2.01
CA ASP A 503 31.04 48.44 -1.55
C ASP A 503 32.03 47.38 -2.03
N THR A 504 32.31 47.35 -3.33
CA THR A 504 33.41 46.56 -3.88
C THR A 504 34.32 47.42 -4.76
N LYS A 505 35.13 48.28 -4.12
CA LYS A 505 36.45 48.60 -4.67
C LYS A 505 37.45 47.60 -4.10
N THR A 506 37.82 46.66 -4.95
CA THR A 506 38.95 45.76 -4.82
C THR A 506 40.23 46.50 -4.50
N GLU A 507 40.92 46.13 -3.42
CA GLU A 507 42.37 46.26 -3.33
C GLU A 507 43.00 44.89 -3.12
N LYS A 508 43.79 44.52 -4.12
CA LYS A 508 44.71 43.39 -4.13
C LYS A 508 45.91 43.74 -3.24
N ASP A 509 46.51 42.66 -2.72
CA ASP A 509 47.79 42.61 -2.02
C ASP A 509 47.79 43.11 -0.58
N ILE A 510 47.98 42.16 0.36
CA ILE A 510 48.47 42.47 1.71
C ILE A 510 49.66 41.54 2.01
N PRO A 511 50.86 42.08 2.28
CA PRO A 511 52.06 41.31 2.61
C PRO A 511 51.98 40.65 4.00
N ILE A 512 52.85 39.67 4.24
CA ILE A 512 53.03 38.95 5.52
C ILE A 512 53.38 39.86 6.72
N SER A 513 53.58 41.18 6.50
CA SER A 513 53.89 42.17 7.54
C SER A 513 52.69 42.67 8.38
N LEU A 514 51.47 42.14 8.17
CA LEU A 514 50.25 42.54 8.90
C LEU A 514 49.77 41.51 9.94
N LEU A 515 50.60 40.52 10.26
CA LEU A 515 50.53 39.88 11.58
C LEU A 515 51.29 40.80 12.57
N PRO A 516 50.74 41.12 13.75
CA PRO A 516 51.41 42.00 14.68
C PRO A 516 52.70 41.33 15.18
N SER A 517 53.85 41.77 14.68
CA SER A 517 55.11 41.68 15.41
C SER A 517 55.25 42.96 16.20
N GLY A 518 54.87 42.93 17.48
CA GLY A 518 55.12 44.04 18.39
C GLY A 518 56.59 44.09 18.76
N LYS A 519 57.37 44.93 18.07
CA LYS A 519 58.61 45.51 18.57
C LYS A 519 58.77 46.88 17.92
N ASP A 520 58.68 47.93 18.74
CA ASP A 520 59.30 49.22 18.46
C ASP A 520 60.05 49.69 19.72
N GLU A 521 61.37 49.76 19.53
CA GLU A 521 62.48 50.49 20.17
C GLU A 521 62.13 51.96 20.59
N LEU A 522 62.70 52.69 21.57
CA LEU A 522 63.92 52.66 22.40
C LEU A 522 63.73 53.71 23.53
N GLU A 523 64.28 53.50 24.74
CA GLU A 523 65.24 54.43 25.38
C GLU A 523 65.87 53.80 26.63
N GLU A 524 67.15 54.13 26.84
CA GLU A 524 68.14 53.50 27.72
C GLU A 524 67.85 53.69 29.23
N GLY A 525 68.06 52.64 30.02
CA GLY A 525 68.09 52.71 31.49
C GLY A 525 68.30 51.34 32.13
N GLU A 526 69.47 51.17 32.73
CA GLU A 526 70.07 49.99 33.36
C GLU A 526 69.17 49.05 34.20
N GLU A 527 69.40 47.75 33.98
CA GLU A 527 69.35 46.60 34.92
C GLU A 527 68.16 46.45 35.88
N GLU A 528 67.22 45.54 35.55
CA GLU A 528 66.57 44.56 36.45
C GLU A 528 65.64 43.64 35.61
N GLU A 529 66.21 42.59 35.00
CA GLU A 529 65.46 41.49 34.38
C GLU A 529 65.19 40.37 35.42
N ASP A 530 64.11 39.62 35.15
CA ASP A 530 63.74 38.33 35.74
C ASP A 530 62.74 38.32 36.92
N GLU A 531 61.50 38.76 36.70
CA GLU A 531 60.30 38.08 37.26
C GLU A 531 58.98 38.50 36.54
N GLU A 532 58.86 39.73 36.02
CA GLU A 532 57.62 40.23 35.38
C GLU A 532 57.35 39.67 33.96
N GLU A 533 58.37 39.43 33.12
CA GLU A 533 58.15 38.90 31.75
C GLU A 533 57.66 37.43 31.74
N LYS A 534 57.90 36.67 32.81
CA LYS A 534 57.36 35.30 32.95
C LYS A 534 55.88 35.31 33.34
N GLU A 535 55.45 36.25 34.18
CA GLU A 535 54.04 36.38 34.56
C GLU A 535 53.18 36.91 33.39
N GLU A 536 53.70 37.82 32.56
CA GLU A 536 52.98 38.27 31.35
C GLU A 536 52.85 37.15 30.31
N GLY A 537 53.90 36.36 30.09
CA GLY A 537 53.87 35.21 29.16
C GLY A 537 52.90 34.09 29.59
N GLU A 538 52.82 33.79 30.89
CA GLU A 538 51.86 32.80 31.42
C GLU A 538 50.42 33.30 31.36
N LYS A 539 50.19 34.62 31.53
CA LYS A 539 48.87 35.24 31.44
C LYS A 539 48.34 35.25 30.00
N ASP A 540 49.19 35.53 29.01
CA ASP A 540 48.83 35.48 27.58
C ASP A 540 48.50 34.06 27.11
N GLU A 541 49.20 33.04 27.62
CA GLU A 541 48.87 31.63 27.33
C GLU A 541 47.51 31.23 27.93
N LEU A 542 47.21 31.66 29.17
CA LEU A 542 45.92 31.41 29.82
C LEU A 542 44.75 32.08 29.09
N GLU A 543 44.92 33.33 28.64
CA GLU A 543 43.89 34.05 27.87
C GLU A 543 43.65 33.42 26.48
N LYS A 544 44.71 32.91 25.84
CA LYS A 544 44.63 32.19 24.56
C LYS A 544 43.86 30.87 24.70
N ASP A 545 44.13 30.10 25.75
CA ASP A 545 43.44 28.84 26.00
C ASP A 545 41.96 29.05 26.36
N GLU A 546 41.63 30.11 27.10
CA GLU A 546 40.25 30.50 27.38
C GLU A 546 39.52 30.89 26.09
N ALA A 547 40.13 31.70 25.22
CA ALA A 547 39.57 32.08 23.94
C ALA A 547 39.32 30.87 23.02
N ILE A 548 40.28 29.93 22.96
CA ILE A 548 40.12 28.67 22.22
C ILE A 548 38.98 27.83 22.83
N GLY A 549 38.89 27.74 24.16
CA GLY A 549 37.82 27.05 24.87
C GLY A 549 36.44 27.61 24.55
N ILE A 550 36.30 28.93 24.51
CA ILE A 550 35.04 29.62 24.14
C ILE A 550 34.68 29.31 22.68
N LEU A 551 35.63 29.42 21.75
CA LEU A 551 35.39 29.15 20.32
C LEU A 551 35.02 27.68 20.06
N LYS A 552 35.60 26.73 20.80
CA LYS A 552 35.20 25.32 20.79
C LYS A 552 33.80 25.14 21.38
N GLY A 553 33.48 25.81 22.50
CA GLY A 553 32.18 25.76 23.17
C GLY A 553 31.01 26.23 22.28
N TYR A 554 31.26 27.20 21.41
CA TYR A 554 30.30 27.67 20.40
C TYR A 554 30.41 26.96 19.05
N ALA A 555 31.24 25.91 18.94
CA ALA A 555 31.47 25.13 17.72
C ALA A 555 31.95 25.96 16.50
N PHE A 556 32.62 27.09 16.73
CA PHE A 556 33.23 27.89 15.67
C PHE A 556 34.52 27.27 15.12
N ILE A 557 35.23 26.52 15.97
CA ILE A 557 36.46 25.79 15.63
C ILE A 557 36.35 24.34 16.11
N LEU A 558 36.93 23.41 15.34
CA LEU A 558 37.04 21.99 15.68
C LEU A 558 38.52 21.62 15.79
N GLU A 559 38.88 20.93 16.86
CA GLU A 559 40.24 20.45 17.08
C GLU A 559 40.51 19.22 16.21
N ARG A 560 41.63 19.22 15.48
CA ARG A 560 42.09 18.05 14.73
C ARG A 560 42.81 17.08 15.67
N GLU A 561 43.01 15.85 15.23
CA GLU A 561 43.83 14.86 15.97
C GLU A 561 45.30 15.29 16.14
N ASN A 562 45.76 16.32 15.41
CA ASN A 562 47.07 16.94 15.56
C ASN A 562 46.94 18.27 16.35
N PRO A 563 47.61 18.44 17.51
CA PRO A 563 47.36 19.56 18.43
C PRO A 563 47.67 20.96 17.89
N ASP A 564 48.37 21.09 16.75
CA ASP A 564 48.78 22.39 16.20
C ASP A 564 47.80 23.00 15.17
N ALA A 565 46.60 22.43 14.97
CA ALA A 565 45.67 22.92 13.96
C ALA A 565 44.18 22.75 14.29
N PHE A 566 43.38 23.76 13.94
CA PHE A 566 41.92 23.77 14.07
C PHE A 566 41.23 23.88 12.72
N ASP A 567 40.10 23.20 12.57
CA ASP A 567 39.16 23.36 11.45
C ASP A 567 38.15 24.46 11.76
N ILE A 568 38.07 25.46 10.87
CA ILE A 568 37.13 26.58 10.98
C ILE A 568 36.23 26.58 9.75
N HIS A 569 34.93 26.68 9.97
CA HIS A 569 33.97 26.75 8.87
C HIS A 569 34.22 28.00 8.01
N ARG A 570 34.25 27.85 6.67
CA ARG A 570 34.61 28.94 5.73
C ARG A 570 33.75 30.19 5.89
N LEU A 571 32.44 30.05 6.17
CA LEU A 571 31.54 31.19 6.44
C LEU A 571 31.88 31.93 7.75
N VAL A 572 32.26 31.20 8.80
CA VAL A 572 32.69 31.80 10.08
C VAL A 572 34.00 32.56 9.84
N ARG A 573 34.94 31.95 9.11
CA ARG A 573 36.19 32.59 8.71
C ARG A 573 35.96 33.85 7.87
N LEU A 574 34.99 33.85 6.96
CA LEU A 574 34.60 35.00 6.15
C LEU A 574 33.93 36.10 6.98
N ALA A 575 33.00 35.74 7.86
CA ALA A 575 32.32 36.67 8.76
C ALA A 575 33.31 37.34 9.73
N MET A 576 34.22 36.56 10.34
CA MET A 576 35.29 37.09 11.19
C MET A 576 36.22 38.03 10.41
N ARG A 577 36.59 37.68 9.17
CA ARG A 577 37.42 38.56 8.32
C ARG A 577 36.73 39.87 7.96
N ASN A 578 35.42 39.84 7.72
CA ASN A 578 34.66 41.05 7.44
C ASN A 578 34.53 41.91 8.70
N TRP A 579 34.25 41.29 9.85
CA TRP A 579 34.17 41.99 11.13
C TRP A 579 35.51 42.65 11.52
N ILE A 580 36.64 41.96 11.36
CA ILE A 580 37.98 42.54 11.63
C ILE A 580 38.25 43.75 10.73
N LYS A 581 37.81 43.71 9.46
CA LYS A 581 37.94 44.84 8.52
C LYS A 581 37.06 46.04 8.87
N GLU A 582 35.98 45.85 9.62
CA GLU A 582 35.11 46.94 10.11
C GLU A 582 35.61 47.57 11.41
N GLN A 583 36.55 46.91 12.11
CA GLN A 583 37.14 47.37 13.38
C GLN A 583 38.53 48.01 13.22
N GLN A 584 39.08 48.00 12.00
CA GLN A 584 40.28 48.75 11.59
C GLN A 584 39.84 49.97 10.77
#